data_AF-A0A372IBC9-F1
#
_entry.id   AF-A0A372IBC9-F1
#
_cell.length_a   1.000
_cell.length_b   1.000
_cell.length_c   1.000
_cell.angle_alpha   90.00
_cell.angle_beta   90.00
_cell.angle_gamma   90.00
#
_symmetry.space_group_name_H-M   'P 1'
#
loop_
_entity.id
_entity.type
_entity.pdbx_description
1 polymer ?
#
loop_
_entity_poly.entity_id
_entity_poly.type
_entity_poly.pdbx_seq_one_letter_code
_entity_poly.pdbx_strand_id
1 'polypeptide(L)'
;MRAAFLLSLLLLVPACSLGAPALDTTITETSRAAPWPELVPLGPLLSNAEALTPRTAEAEGRSLEARAADLRARAARLQAIRLD
;
A
#
# COMPACT_ATOMS: atom_id res chain seq x y z
N MET A 1 3.02 6.58 -34.11
CA MET A 1 3.05 5.43 -33.18
C MET A 1 4.25 5.46 -32.23
N ARG A 2 5.51 5.53 -32.71
CA ARG A 2 6.71 5.61 -31.85
C ARG A 2 6.72 6.79 -30.86
N ALA A 3 6.34 7.98 -31.33
CA ALA A 3 6.25 9.17 -30.48
C ALA A 3 5.18 9.03 -29.37
N ALA A 4 4.02 8.44 -29.69
CA ALA A 4 2.97 8.18 -28.71
C ALA A 4 3.40 7.14 -27.67
N PHE A 5 4.14 6.12 -28.09
CA PHE A 5 4.70 5.11 -27.19
C PHE A 5 5.75 5.70 -26.23
N LEU A 6 6.66 6.54 -26.73
CA LEU A 6 7.64 7.25 -25.91
C LEU A 6 6.98 8.22 -24.93
N LEU A 7 5.97 8.96 -25.38
CA LEU A 7 5.20 9.87 -24.53
C LEU A 7 4.48 9.10 -23.42
N SER A 8 3.85 7.97 -23.75
CA SER A 8 3.17 7.11 -22.79
C SER A 8 4.13 6.52 -21.76
N LEU A 9 5.34 6.12 -22.18
CA LEU A 9 6.37 5.61 -21.27
C LEU A 9 6.86 6.70 -20.31
N LEU A 10 7.06 7.93 -20.80
CA LEU A 10 7.49 9.07 -19.99
C LEU A 10 6.44 9.44 -18.91
N LEU A 11 5.16 9.31 -19.23
CA LEU A 11 4.05 9.61 -18.32
C LEU A 11 3.81 8.52 -17.25
N LEU A 12 4.27 7.28 -17.48
CA LEU A 12 4.14 6.19 -16.51
C LEU A 12 5.11 6.32 -15.32
N VAL A 13 6.32 6.84 -15.56
CA VAL A 13 7.38 6.97 -14.53
C VAL A 13 6.92 7.80 -13.32
N PRO A 14 6.37 9.02 -13.49
CA PRO A 14 6.01 9.84 -12.34
C PRO A 14 4.67 9.38 -11.72
N ALA A 15 3.83 8.62 -12.43
CA ALA A 15 2.56 8.10 -11.92
C ALA A 15 2.72 7.15 -10.72
N CYS A 16 3.86 6.45 -10.61
CA CYS A 16 4.17 5.60 -9.46
C CYS A 16 4.66 6.38 -8.22
N SER A 17 5.02 7.66 -8.34
CA SER A 17 5.62 8.45 -7.27
C SER A 17 4.94 9.78 -6.97
N LEU A 18 4.00 10.24 -7.81
CA LEU A 18 3.40 11.59 -7.73
C LEU A 18 2.66 11.90 -6.42
N GLY A 19 2.21 10.86 -5.71
CA GLY A 19 1.47 11.00 -4.46
C GLY A 19 2.22 10.51 -3.21
N ALA A 20 3.47 10.05 -3.37
CA ALA A 20 4.27 9.66 -2.21
C ALA A 20 4.76 10.95 -1.53
N PRO A 21 4.33 11.26 -0.29
CA PRO A 21 4.89 12.38 0.43
C PRO A 21 6.39 12.14 0.59
N ALA A 22 7.20 13.20 0.48
CA ALA A 22 8.61 13.11 0.83
C ALA A 22 8.70 12.67 2.29
N LEU A 23 9.22 11.47 2.55
CA LEU A 23 9.20 10.85 3.88
C LEU A 23 9.83 11.77 4.93
N ASP A 24 10.90 12.47 4.57
CA ASP A 24 11.58 13.42 5.46
C ASP A 24 10.68 14.56 5.94
N THR A 25 9.72 14.98 5.10
CA THR A 25 8.74 16.03 5.45
C THR A 25 7.68 15.56 6.44
N THR A 26 7.51 14.25 6.58
CA THR A 26 6.56 13.66 7.54
C THR A 26 7.15 13.50 8.94
N ILE A 27 8.47 13.60 9.08
CA ILE A 27 9.16 13.47 10.38
C ILE A 27 9.09 14.82 11.11
N THR A 28 8.44 14.83 12.27
CA THR A 28 8.36 16.01 13.13
C THR A 28 9.72 16.34 13.75
N GLU A 29 9.89 17.58 14.18
CA GLU A 29 11.12 17.99 14.88
C GLU A 29 11.32 17.23 16.19
N THR A 30 10.22 16.92 16.89
CA THR A 30 10.23 16.08 18.08
C THR A 30 10.74 14.67 17.80
N SER A 31 10.38 14.07 16.66
CA SER A 31 10.86 12.75 16.27
C SER A 31 12.34 12.74 15.87
N ARG A 32 12.84 13.81 15.24
CA ARG A 32 14.28 13.95 14.92
C ARG A 32 15.14 14.10 16.17
N ALA A 33 14.66 14.83 17.16
CA ALA A 33 15.37 15.04 18.42
C ALA A 33 15.20 13.88 19.43
N ALA A 34 14.39 12.87 19.11
CA ALA A 34 14.13 11.76 20.00
C ALA A 34 15.40 10.91 20.19
N PRO A 35 15.68 10.44 21.42
CA PRO A 35 16.78 9.51 21.65
C PRO A 35 16.53 8.20 20.89
N TRP A 36 17.62 7.52 20.57
CA TRP A 36 17.50 6.21 19.96
C TRP A 36 16.87 5.20 20.92
N PRO A 37 15.94 4.35 20.45
CA PRO A 37 15.23 3.43 21.32
C PRO A 37 16.20 2.40 21.87
N GLU A 38 15.94 1.97 23.10
CA GLU A 38 16.67 0.86 23.69
C GLU A 38 16.35 -0.43 22.94
N LEU A 39 17.39 -1.15 22.54
CA LEU A 39 17.22 -2.44 21.86
C LEU A 39 16.86 -3.51 22.91
N VAL A 40 15.68 -4.08 22.76
CA VAL A 40 15.21 -5.18 23.62
C VAL A 40 15.38 -6.54 22.91
N PRO A 41 15.70 -7.63 23.64
CA PRO A 41 15.81 -8.96 23.05
C PRO A 41 14.50 -9.42 22.41
N LEU A 42 14.58 -9.99 21.21
CA LEU A 42 13.40 -10.45 20.45
C LEU A 42 12.74 -11.69 21.07
N GLY A 43 13.50 -12.60 21.67
CA GLY A 43 12.97 -13.89 22.18
C GLY A 43 11.74 -13.74 23.09
N PRO A 44 11.80 -12.93 24.17
CA PRO A 44 10.65 -12.69 25.05
C PRO A 44 9.45 -12.00 24.38
N LEU A 45 9.69 -11.23 23.31
CA LEU A 45 8.60 -10.59 22.56
C LEU A 45 7.88 -11.60 21.68
N LEU A 46 8.63 -12.50 21.05
CA LEU A 46 8.09 -13.54 20.16
C LEU A 46 7.25 -14.58 20.93
N SER A 47 7.66 -14.95 22.16
CA SER A 47 6.87 -15.86 23.00
C SER A 47 5.48 -15.30 23.34
N ASN A 48 5.34 -13.97 23.45
CA ASN A 48 4.05 -13.32 23.64
C ASN A 48 3.27 -13.17 22.34
N ALA A 49 3.96 -13.10 21.19
CA ALA A 49 3.33 -12.98 19.87
C ALA A 49 2.64 -14.28 19.45
N GLU A 50 3.18 -15.45 19.82
CA GLU A 50 2.55 -16.75 19.57
C GLU A 50 1.21 -16.92 20.34
N ALA A 51 1.01 -16.17 21.42
CA ALA A 51 -0.24 -16.17 22.19
C ALA A 51 -1.35 -15.30 21.57
N LEU A 52 -1.02 -14.42 20.63
CA LEU A 52 -2.02 -13.69 19.84
C LEU A 52 -2.57 -14.64 18.78
N THR A 53 -3.89 -14.76 18.71
CA THR A 53 -4.54 -15.51 17.61
C THR A 53 -3.98 -14.98 16.29
N PRO A 54 -3.28 -15.81 15.51
CA PRO A 54 -2.72 -15.35 14.24
C PRO A 54 -3.87 -14.79 13.42
N ARG A 55 -3.71 -13.57 12.89
CA ARG A 55 -4.60 -13.14 11.82
C ARG A 55 -4.45 -14.15 10.70
N THR A 56 -5.46 -14.98 10.50
CA THR A 56 -5.35 -16.03 9.50
C THR A 56 -5.37 -15.36 8.14
N ALA A 57 -4.34 -15.66 7.34
CA ALA A 57 -4.25 -15.18 5.96
C ALA A 57 -5.54 -15.50 5.18
N GLU A 58 -6.24 -16.56 5.58
CA GLU A 58 -7.53 -16.98 5.05
C GLU A 58 -8.69 -16.01 5.38
N ALA A 59 -8.76 -15.48 6.60
CA ALA A 59 -9.77 -14.47 6.96
C ALA A 59 -9.51 -13.13 6.25
N GLU A 60 -8.25 -12.70 6.20
CA GLU A 60 -7.88 -11.48 5.47
C GLU A 60 -8.09 -11.66 3.96
N GLY A 61 -7.75 -12.84 3.41
CA GLY A 61 -7.95 -13.22 2.01
C GLY A 61 -9.41 -13.11 1.57
N ARG A 62 -10.35 -13.64 2.37
CA ARG A 62 -11.80 -13.50 2.09
C ARG A 62 -12.25 -12.05 1.99
N SER A 63 -11.69 -11.18 2.84
CA SER A 63 -12.01 -9.74 2.78
C SER A 63 -11.47 -9.07 1.52
N LEU A 64 -10.31 -9.51 1.03
CA LEU A 64 -9.68 -9.00 -0.19
C LEU A 64 -10.41 -9.49 -1.45
N GLU A 65 -10.82 -10.75 -1.49
CA GLU A 65 -11.62 -11.32 -2.59
C GLU A 65 -12.96 -10.59 -2.76
N ALA A 66 -13.66 -10.34 -1.64
CA ALA A 66 -14.90 -9.58 -1.65
C ALA A 66 -14.70 -8.15 -2.19
N ARG A 67 -13.64 -7.46 -1.76
CA ARG A 67 -13.28 -6.13 -2.27
C ARG A 67 -12.93 -6.16 -3.75
N ALA A 68 -12.17 -7.17 -4.18
CA ALA A 68 -11.81 -7.34 -5.58
C ALA A 68 -13.04 -7.60 -6.47
N ALA A 69 -14.02 -8.36 -5.99
CA ALA A 69 -15.28 -8.57 -6.70
C ALA A 69 -16.08 -7.26 -6.87
N ASP A 70 -16.20 -6.45 -5.81
CA ASP A 70 -16.86 -5.15 -5.86
C ASP A 70 -16.16 -4.18 -6.84
N LEU A 71 -14.83 -4.13 -6.80
CA LEU A 71 -14.04 -3.31 -7.74
C LEU A 71 -14.25 -3.73 -9.19
N ARG A 72 -14.28 -5.03 -9.49
CA ARG A 72 -14.56 -5.54 -10.85
C ARG A 72 -15.97 -5.18 -11.31
N ALA A 73 -16.97 -5.29 -10.44
CA ALA A 73 -18.34 -4.89 -10.75
C ALA A 73 -18.44 -3.39 -11.05
N ARG A 74 -17.74 -2.55 -10.28
CA ARG A 74 -17.66 -1.10 -10.53
C ARG A 74 -16.97 -0.79 -11.87
N ALA A 75 -15.86 -1.47 -12.15
CA ALA A 75 -15.14 -1.31 -13.41
C ALA A 75 -16.00 -1.68 -14.62
N ALA A 76 -16.76 -2.78 -14.53
CA ALA A 76 -17.69 -3.18 -15.59
C ALA A 76 -18.77 -2.12 -15.85
N ARG A 77 -19.35 -1.53 -14.79
CA ARG A 77 -20.31 -0.42 -14.92
C ARG A 77 -19.68 0.80 -15.59
N LEU A 78 -18.46 1.17 -15.20
CA LEU A 78 -17.75 2.30 -15.81
C LEU A 78 -17.39 2.07 -17.28
N GLN A 79 -17.03 0.84 -17.65
CA GLN A 79 -16.77 0.48 -19.04
C GLN A 79 -18.04 0.52 -19.89
N ALA A 80 -19.17 0.08 -19.33
CA ALA A 80 -20.47 0.16 -20.01
C ALA A 80 -20.92 1.61 -20.27
N ILE A 81 -20.52 2.56 -19.42
CA ILE A 81 -20.78 3.99 -19.59
C ILE A 81 -19.79 4.65 -20.59
N ARG A 82 -18.66 4.01 -20.89
CA ARG A 82 -17.56 4.59 -21.70
C ARG A 82 -17.70 4.32 -23.21
N LEU A 83 -18.86 3.86 -23.69
CA LEU A 83 -19.08 3.56 -25.11
C LEU A 83 -20.08 4.53 -25.77
N ASP A 84 -19.81 5.82 -25.60
CA ASP A 84 -20.41 6.92 -26.36
C ASP A 84 -19.30 7.96 -26.68
#